data_AF-A0A2V6PGJ0-F1
#
_entry.id   AF-A0A2V6PGJ0-F1
#
_cell.length_a   1.000
_cell.length_b   1.000
_cell.length_c   1.000
_cell.angle_alpha   90.00
_cell.angle_beta   90.00
_cell.angle_gamma   90.00
#
_symmetry.space_group_name_H-M   'P 1'
#
loop_
_entity.id
_entity.type
_entity.pdbx_description
1 polymer ?
#
loop_
_entity_poly.entity_id
_entity_poly.type
_entity_poly.pdbx_seq_one_letter_code
_entity_poly.pdbx_strand_id
1 'polypeptide(L)'
;MEEPDGRSQWLFLEEAEGDLYSPQNNEHRAVAARWLAAAHNTSRRLGREMRLPDRGPKQYLQLMRSLRAKMLEHFTNPDLPSGGVAVLQTVVEQCDVLEGHWSEIEQICDGMPRTLVHGDFVVRNLRLRPSADGPVLLVFDWEFAGWGVPSTDLAQHSGYTASPDLAVYRVCLADWPMLSNKAQVESLAACGRFFRLLDELAGASISLTYARPD
;
A
#
# COMPACT_ATOMS: atom_id res chain seq x y z
N MET A 1 -24.50 19.84 -4.93
CA MET A 1 -24.13 19.60 -3.53
C MET A 1 -22.79 20.29 -3.37
N GLU A 2 -22.78 21.51 -2.85
CA GLU A 2 -21.54 22.28 -2.65
C GLU A 2 -20.93 21.86 -1.32
N GLU A 3 -19.65 21.53 -1.33
CA GLU A 3 -18.91 21.09 -0.14
C GLU A 3 -18.47 22.28 0.73
N PRO A 4 -18.30 22.08 2.06
CA PRO A 4 -18.40 23.14 3.05
C PRO A 4 -17.21 24.12 3.18
N ASP A 5 -16.26 24.21 2.24
CA ASP A 5 -15.10 25.10 2.38
C ASP A 5 -14.67 25.93 1.15
N GLY A 6 -15.31 25.73 -0.01
CA GLY A 6 -15.07 26.54 -1.20
C GLY A 6 -13.64 26.51 -1.76
N ARG A 7 -12.83 25.47 -1.47
CA ARG A 7 -11.46 25.37 -1.99
C ARG A 7 -11.22 24.08 -2.78
N SER A 8 -11.88 23.97 -3.93
CA SER A 8 -11.49 22.97 -4.92
C SER A 8 -10.15 23.34 -5.56
N GLN A 9 -9.23 22.38 -5.62
CA GLN A 9 -7.97 22.48 -6.36
C GLN A 9 -8.04 21.55 -7.56
N TRP A 10 -7.59 22.03 -8.73
CA TRP A 10 -7.62 21.28 -9.98
C TRP A 10 -6.20 21.06 -10.47
N LEU A 11 -5.90 19.82 -10.87
CA LEU A 11 -4.66 19.45 -11.53
C LEU A 11 -5.02 18.81 -12.87
N PHE A 12 -4.47 19.34 -13.95
CA PHE A 12 -4.63 18.79 -15.30
C PHE A 12 -3.34 18.05 -15.66
N LEU A 13 -3.49 16.78 -16.03
CA LEU A 13 -2.40 15.89 -16.41
C LEU A 13 -2.64 15.38 -17.82
N GLU A 14 -1.55 15.04 -18.51
CA GLU A 14 -1.65 14.31 -19.77
C GLU A 14 -2.26 12.93 -19.54
N GLU A 15 -3.00 12.42 -20.54
CA GLU A 15 -3.57 11.08 -20.47
C GLU A 15 -2.45 10.03 -20.40
N ALA A 16 -2.58 9.09 -19.47
CA ALA A 16 -1.66 7.96 -19.36
C ALA A 16 -1.97 6.93 -20.46
N GLU A 17 -1.53 7.21 -21.68
CA GLU A 17 -1.68 6.32 -22.82
C GLU A 17 -0.80 5.07 -22.71
N GLY A 18 -1.32 3.92 -23.17
CA GLY A 18 -0.59 2.65 -23.21
C GLY A 18 -1.46 1.44 -22.86
N ASP A 19 -0.84 0.27 -22.89
CA ASP A 19 -1.48 -0.99 -22.58
C ASP A 19 -1.80 -1.12 -21.08
N LEU A 20 -2.84 -1.90 -20.79
CA LEU A 20 -3.19 -2.25 -19.41
C LEU A 20 -2.08 -3.08 -18.77
N TYR A 21 -1.69 -2.71 -17.56
CA TYR A 21 -0.81 -3.54 -16.75
C TYR A 21 -1.52 -4.85 -16.37
N SER A 22 -0.77 -5.95 -16.31
CA SER A 22 -1.27 -7.27 -15.93
C SER A 22 -0.33 -7.93 -14.93
N PRO A 23 -0.78 -8.24 -13.70
CA PRO A 23 0.03 -8.89 -12.68
C PRO A 23 0.21 -10.39 -12.95
N GLN A 24 -0.42 -10.95 -14.00
CA GLN A 24 -0.18 -12.32 -14.45
C GLN A 24 0.93 -12.39 -15.51
N ASN A 25 1.30 -11.27 -16.12
CA ASN A 25 2.38 -11.22 -17.09
C ASN A 25 3.73 -10.99 -16.40
N ASN A 26 4.65 -11.95 -16.54
CA ASN A 26 5.99 -11.86 -15.93
C ASN A 26 6.81 -10.67 -16.42
N GLU A 27 6.66 -10.26 -17.69
CA GLU A 27 7.36 -9.08 -18.21
C GLU A 27 6.85 -7.80 -17.56
N HIS A 28 5.54 -7.65 -17.40
CA HIS A 28 4.93 -6.50 -16.74
C HIS A 28 5.42 -6.39 -15.28
N ARG A 29 5.41 -7.51 -14.55
CA ARG A 29 5.94 -7.60 -13.17
C ARG A 29 7.41 -7.24 -13.08
N ALA A 30 8.22 -7.65 -14.06
CA ALA A 30 9.65 -7.31 -14.11
C ALA A 30 9.87 -5.81 -14.38
N VAL A 31 9.05 -5.19 -15.24
CA VAL A 31 9.06 -3.75 -15.48
C VAL A 31 8.67 -2.98 -14.21
N ALA A 32 7.62 -3.40 -13.51
CA ALA A 32 7.21 -2.83 -12.22
C ALA A 32 8.31 -2.92 -11.17
N ALA A 33 8.98 -4.07 -11.07
CA ALA A 33 10.09 -4.27 -10.16
C ALA A 33 11.28 -3.32 -10.45
N ARG A 34 11.68 -3.18 -11.72
CA ARG A 34 12.75 -2.26 -12.13
C ARG A 34 12.39 -0.81 -11.80
N TRP A 35 11.16 -0.42 -12.10
CA TRP A 35 10.68 0.93 -11.83
C TRP A 35 10.70 1.24 -10.32
N LEU A 36 10.15 0.34 -9.48
CA LEU A 36 10.17 0.51 -8.03
C LEU A 36 11.60 0.54 -7.48
N ALA A 37 12.48 -0.34 -7.94
CA ALA A 37 13.88 -0.33 -7.52
C ALA A 37 14.55 1.00 -7.85
N ALA A 38 14.34 1.55 -9.04
CA ALA A 38 14.87 2.85 -9.42
C ALA A 38 14.29 3.99 -8.55
N ALA A 39 12.98 4.01 -8.32
CA ALA A 39 12.30 5.01 -7.50
C ALA A 39 12.76 4.96 -6.02
N HIS A 40 12.84 3.77 -5.45
CA HIS A 40 13.29 3.54 -4.08
C HIS A 40 14.79 3.87 -3.88
N ASN A 41 15.66 3.49 -4.83
CA ASN A 41 17.07 3.84 -4.76
C ASN A 41 17.30 5.36 -4.92
N THR A 42 16.57 6.00 -5.82
CA THR A 42 16.68 7.45 -6.07
C THR A 42 16.19 8.23 -4.85
N SER A 43 15.01 7.89 -4.33
CA SER A 43 14.42 8.57 -3.17
C SER A 43 15.24 8.38 -1.89
N ARG A 44 15.89 7.22 -1.71
CA ARG A 44 16.87 7.01 -0.62
C ARG A 44 18.03 8.01 -0.69
N ARG A 45 18.46 8.41 -1.88
CA ARG A 45 19.63 9.31 -2.10
C ARG A 45 19.28 10.79 -2.01
N LEU A 46 18.06 11.18 -2.41
CA LEU A 46 17.65 12.58 -2.50
C LEU A 46 17.49 13.28 -1.14
N GLY A 47 17.47 12.54 -0.02
CA GLY A 47 17.26 13.14 1.30
C GLY A 47 15.82 13.66 1.47
N ARG A 48 15.38 13.83 2.73
CA ARG A 48 13.97 14.10 3.07
C ARG A 48 13.62 15.59 3.08
N GLU A 49 13.89 16.29 1.99
CA GLU A 49 13.58 17.74 1.92
C GLU A 49 12.06 18.00 1.82
N MET A 50 11.29 17.05 1.26
CA MET A 50 9.84 17.17 1.09
C MET A 50 9.05 16.64 2.28
N ARG A 51 8.05 17.41 2.73
CA ARG A 51 7.07 17.01 3.74
C ARG A 51 6.00 16.12 3.12
N LEU A 52 6.19 14.80 3.18
CA LEU A 52 5.17 13.80 2.83
C LEU A 52 4.76 12.99 4.07
N PRO A 53 3.55 12.42 4.08
CA PRO A 53 3.06 11.57 5.17
C PRO A 53 4.02 10.43 5.52
N ASP A 54 3.92 9.94 6.77
CA ASP A 54 4.63 8.72 7.16
C ASP A 54 3.89 7.49 6.61
N ARG A 55 4.66 6.55 6.06
CA ARG A 55 4.21 5.26 5.54
C ARG A 55 5.03 4.13 6.14
N GLY A 56 5.53 4.32 7.36
CA GLY A 56 6.24 3.30 8.12
C GLY A 56 5.28 2.37 8.90
N PRO A 57 5.80 1.29 9.51
CA PRO A 57 4.99 0.34 10.28
C PRO A 57 4.14 1.00 11.36
N LYS A 58 4.68 2.00 12.06
CA LYS A 58 3.95 2.72 13.13
C LYS A 58 2.62 3.32 12.64
N GLN A 59 2.59 3.88 11.44
CA GLN A 59 1.36 4.40 10.82
C GLN A 59 0.32 3.29 10.65
N TYR A 60 0.72 2.12 10.18
CA TYR A 60 -0.16 0.97 9.97
C TYR A 60 -0.66 0.35 11.28
N LEU A 61 0.15 0.34 12.35
CA LEU A 61 -0.31 -0.03 13.69
C LEU A 61 -1.43 0.89 14.18
N GLN A 62 -1.25 2.20 13.99
CA GLN A 62 -2.26 3.19 14.37
C GLN A 62 -3.55 3.02 13.55
N LEU A 63 -3.42 2.73 12.24
CA LEU A 63 -4.55 2.43 11.38
C LEU A 63 -5.32 1.20 11.87
N MET A 64 -4.64 0.10 12.18
CA MET A 64 -5.26 -1.12 12.71
C MET A 64 -5.96 -0.88 14.04
N ARG A 65 -5.33 -0.16 14.97
CA ARG A 65 -5.95 0.20 16.27
C ARG A 65 -7.22 1.04 16.08
N SER A 66 -7.17 1.99 15.15
CA SER A 66 -8.32 2.85 14.81
C SER A 66 -9.44 2.05 14.15
N LEU A 67 -9.08 1.14 13.23
CA LEU A 67 -10.01 0.20 12.61
C LEU A 67 -10.70 -0.67 13.67
N ARG A 68 -9.94 -1.28 14.58
CA ARG A 68 -10.49 -2.10 15.69
C ARG A 68 -11.47 -1.30 16.53
N ALA A 69 -11.07 -0.10 16.98
CA ALA A 69 -11.92 0.78 17.78
C ALA A 69 -13.24 1.10 17.05
N LYS A 70 -13.16 1.43 15.76
CA LYS A 70 -14.33 1.70 14.93
C LYS A 70 -15.25 0.47 14.80
N MET A 71 -14.70 -0.72 14.58
CA MET A 71 -15.51 -1.95 14.48
C MET A 71 -16.26 -2.25 15.79
N LEU A 72 -15.63 -2.05 16.94
CA LEU A 72 -16.26 -2.20 18.26
C LEU A 72 -17.46 -1.26 18.43
N GLU A 73 -17.38 -0.02 17.94
CA GLU A 73 -18.47 0.95 18.01
C GLU A 73 -19.70 0.56 17.17
N HIS A 74 -19.54 -0.33 16.19
CA HIS A 74 -20.60 -0.77 15.28
C HIS A 74 -21.22 -2.11 15.64
N PHE A 75 -20.84 -2.76 16.75
CA PHE A 75 -21.47 -4.02 17.16
C PHE A 75 -22.98 -3.91 17.42
N THR A 76 -23.47 -2.72 17.74
CA THR A 76 -24.89 -2.42 17.95
C THR A 76 -25.50 -1.66 16.78
N ASN A 77 -24.82 -1.58 15.63
CA ASN A 77 -25.34 -0.88 14.46
C ASN A 77 -26.54 -1.65 13.87
N PRO A 78 -27.76 -1.07 13.90
CA PRO A 78 -28.96 -1.75 13.40
C PRO A 78 -28.99 -1.89 11.88
N ASP A 79 -28.20 -1.10 11.15
CA ASP A 79 -28.13 -1.14 9.68
C ASP A 79 -27.23 -2.25 9.15
N LEU A 80 -26.56 -2.99 10.05
CA LEU A 80 -25.76 -4.14 9.64
C LEU A 80 -26.64 -5.26 9.09
N PRO A 81 -26.24 -5.90 7.96
CA PRO A 81 -26.94 -7.07 7.47
C PRO A 81 -26.85 -8.21 8.48
N SER A 82 -27.74 -9.19 8.36
CA SER A 82 -27.70 -10.42 9.15
C SER A 82 -26.30 -11.05 9.12
N GLY A 83 -25.71 -11.27 10.29
CA GLY A 83 -24.34 -11.80 10.43
C GLY A 83 -23.22 -10.74 10.37
N GLY A 84 -23.53 -9.47 10.10
CA GLY A 84 -22.57 -8.38 10.04
C GLY A 84 -21.77 -8.21 11.34
N VAL A 85 -22.44 -8.29 12.49
CA VAL A 85 -21.77 -8.23 13.82
C VAL A 85 -20.73 -9.35 13.97
N ALA A 86 -21.03 -10.58 13.54
CA ALA A 86 -20.08 -11.68 13.62
C ALA A 86 -18.84 -11.46 12.72
N VAL A 87 -19.02 -10.84 11.56
CA VAL A 87 -17.91 -10.43 10.69
C VAL A 87 -17.06 -9.37 11.40
N LEU A 88 -17.68 -8.36 12.01
CA LEU A 88 -16.94 -7.32 12.73
C LEU A 88 -16.16 -7.90 13.92
N GLN A 89 -16.77 -8.82 14.68
CA GLN A 89 -16.10 -9.54 15.77
C GLN A 89 -14.88 -10.30 15.27
N THR A 90 -15.02 -11.03 14.16
CA THR A 90 -13.89 -11.72 13.53
C THR A 90 -12.77 -10.76 13.17
N VAL A 91 -13.07 -9.59 12.59
CA VAL A 91 -12.05 -8.58 12.25
C VAL A 91 -11.35 -8.05 13.52
N VAL A 92 -12.11 -7.79 14.59
CA VAL A 92 -11.54 -7.34 15.87
C VAL A 92 -10.59 -8.39 16.46
N GLU A 93 -11.01 -9.66 16.50
CA GLU A 93 -10.17 -10.76 17.00
C GLU A 93 -8.88 -10.91 16.18
N GLN A 94 -8.96 -10.79 14.85
CA GLN A 94 -7.77 -10.80 14.00
C GLN A 94 -6.86 -9.60 14.27
N CYS A 95 -7.41 -8.40 14.50
CA CYS A 95 -6.61 -7.23 14.87
C CYS A 95 -5.85 -7.45 16.18
N ASP A 96 -6.46 -8.10 17.17
CA ASP A 96 -5.82 -8.40 18.47
C ASP A 96 -4.65 -9.38 18.29
N VAL A 97 -4.85 -10.45 17.51
CA VAL A 97 -3.78 -11.41 17.19
C VAL A 97 -2.64 -10.70 16.47
N LEU A 98 -2.95 -9.90 15.45
CA LEU A 98 -1.96 -9.19 14.65
C LEU A 98 -1.19 -8.14 15.46
N GLU A 99 -1.86 -7.44 16.38
CA GLU A 99 -1.20 -6.53 17.30
C GLU A 99 -0.21 -7.25 18.23
N GLY A 100 -0.56 -8.46 18.68
CA GLY A 100 0.33 -9.31 19.47
C GLY A 100 1.63 -9.70 18.75
N HIS A 101 1.62 -9.77 17.42
CA HIS A 101 2.77 -10.07 16.58
C HIS A 101 3.42 -8.83 15.94
N TRP A 102 2.99 -7.62 16.30
CA TRP A 102 3.43 -6.40 15.61
C TRP A 102 4.94 -6.18 15.66
N SER A 103 5.59 -6.59 16.76
CA SER A 103 7.05 -6.49 16.89
C SER A 103 7.80 -7.27 15.81
N GLU A 104 7.23 -8.37 15.28
CA GLU A 104 7.83 -9.13 14.19
C GLU A 104 7.80 -8.33 12.88
N ILE A 105 6.72 -7.60 12.62
CA ILE A 105 6.59 -6.71 11.46
C ILE A 105 7.61 -5.57 11.58
N GLU A 106 7.75 -4.98 12.76
CA GLU A 106 8.74 -3.94 13.01
C GLU A 106 10.16 -4.46 12.81
N GLN A 107 10.47 -5.67 13.29
CA GLN A 107 11.76 -6.31 13.09
C GLN A 107 12.08 -6.59 11.61
N ILE A 108 11.11 -7.05 10.81
CA ILE A 108 11.29 -7.26 9.37
C ILE A 108 11.56 -5.94 8.65
N CYS A 109 10.88 -4.87 9.07
CA CYS A 109 11.01 -3.54 8.50
C CYS A 109 12.24 -2.78 9.04
N ASP A 110 12.84 -3.25 10.13
CA ASP A 110 13.98 -2.60 10.77
C ASP A 110 15.21 -2.61 9.87
N GLY A 111 15.98 -1.52 9.92
CA GLY A 111 17.14 -1.33 9.05
C GLY A 111 16.85 -1.11 7.55
N MET A 112 15.60 -1.22 7.10
CA MET A 112 15.24 -0.83 5.74
C MET A 112 15.36 0.68 5.54
N PRO A 113 15.96 1.16 4.43
CA PRO A 113 15.98 2.58 4.14
C PRO A 113 14.56 3.11 3.97
N ARG A 114 14.33 4.32 4.48
CA ARG A 114 13.09 5.05 4.24
C ARG A 114 13.11 5.61 2.82
N THR A 115 12.14 5.22 2.00
CA THR A 115 12.00 5.59 0.59
C THR A 115 10.68 6.28 0.33
N LEU A 116 10.57 6.93 -0.82
CA LEU A 116 9.27 7.36 -1.33
C LEU A 116 8.53 6.10 -1.75
N VAL A 117 7.37 5.86 -1.15
CA VAL A 117 6.46 4.79 -1.55
C VAL A 117 5.24 5.40 -2.21
N HIS A 118 4.69 4.69 -3.19
CA HIS A 118 3.45 5.05 -3.85
C HIS A 118 2.25 4.86 -2.89
N GLY A 119 2.25 3.78 -2.10
CA GLY A 119 1.22 3.51 -1.09
C GLY A 119 -0.05 2.86 -1.65
N ASP A 120 -0.37 3.09 -2.92
CA ASP A 120 -1.47 2.43 -3.65
C ASP A 120 -1.01 1.84 -5.00
N PHE A 121 0.06 1.04 -4.99
CA PHE A 121 0.70 0.51 -6.19
C PHE A 121 -0.08 -0.69 -6.79
N VAL A 122 -1.21 -0.37 -7.44
CA VAL A 122 -2.19 -1.33 -7.97
C VAL A 122 -2.34 -1.24 -9.49
N VAL A 123 -2.84 -2.30 -10.13
CA VAL A 123 -2.95 -2.43 -11.60
C VAL A 123 -3.70 -1.28 -12.29
N ARG A 124 -4.69 -0.69 -11.59
CA ARG A 124 -5.49 0.43 -12.12
C ARG A 124 -4.69 1.73 -12.22
N ASN A 125 -3.63 1.85 -11.42
CA ASN A 125 -2.76 3.03 -11.33
C ASN A 125 -1.52 2.91 -12.23
N LEU A 126 -1.52 1.89 -13.10
CA LEU A 126 -0.41 1.52 -13.96
C LEU A 126 -0.83 1.41 -15.43
N ARG A 127 0.04 1.91 -16.31
CA ARG A 127 -0.02 1.71 -17.76
C ARG A 127 1.36 1.37 -18.29
N LEU A 128 1.40 0.57 -19.36
CA LEU A 128 2.63 0.27 -20.07
C LEU A 128 2.62 0.98 -21.41
N ARG A 129 3.49 1.98 -21.55
CA ARG A 129 3.66 2.68 -22.81
C ARG A 129 4.75 1.99 -23.63
N PRO A 130 4.47 1.53 -24.86
CA PRO A 130 5.51 1.01 -25.75
C PRO A 130 6.61 2.05 -26.00
N SER A 131 7.86 1.60 -26.09
CA SER A 131 9.01 2.42 -26.48
C SER A 131 10.04 1.57 -27.21
N ALA A 132 10.96 2.21 -27.94
CA ALA A 132 12.01 1.55 -28.72
C ALA A 132 12.92 0.66 -27.85
N ASP A 133 13.15 1.06 -26.60
CA ASP A 133 14.02 0.34 -25.64
C ASP A 133 13.25 -0.64 -24.74
N GLY A 134 11.97 -0.90 -25.06
CA GLY A 134 11.06 -1.73 -24.27
C GLY A 134 10.00 -0.92 -23.54
N PRO A 135 9.01 -1.58 -22.92
CA PRO A 135 7.86 -0.90 -22.33
C PRO A 135 8.26 -0.04 -21.11
N VAL A 136 7.71 1.18 -21.06
CA VAL A 136 7.88 2.13 -19.96
C VAL A 136 6.65 2.08 -19.06
N LEU A 137 6.87 1.92 -17.75
CA LEU A 137 5.79 1.99 -16.77
C LEU A 137 5.41 3.44 -16.48
N LEU A 138 4.14 3.77 -16.71
CA LEU A 138 3.52 4.98 -16.21
C LEU A 138 2.84 4.66 -14.88
N VAL A 139 3.14 5.46 -13.86
CA VAL A 139 2.62 5.35 -12.50
C VAL A 139 1.96 6.67 -12.14
N PHE A 140 0.68 6.62 -11.82
CA PHE A 140 -0.14 7.78 -11.51
C PHE A 140 -0.96 7.53 -10.25
N ASP A 141 -1.72 8.53 -9.83
CA ASP A 141 -2.52 8.49 -8.59
C ASP A 141 -1.66 8.40 -7.31
N TRP A 142 -0.83 9.42 -7.12
CA TRP A 142 0.12 9.55 -6.02
C TRP A 142 -0.50 10.10 -4.72
N GLU A 143 -1.83 10.12 -4.59
CA GLU A 143 -2.50 10.72 -3.43
C GLU A 143 -2.11 10.06 -2.09
N PHE A 144 -1.79 8.77 -2.14
CA PHE A 144 -1.38 7.98 -0.97
C PHE A 144 0.14 7.94 -0.78
N ALA A 145 0.90 8.65 -1.62
CA ALA A 145 2.34 8.63 -1.55
C ALA A 145 2.85 9.17 -0.21
N GLY A 146 3.95 8.60 0.23
CA GLY A 146 4.55 9.01 1.48
C GLY A 146 5.93 8.42 1.63
N TRP A 147 6.52 8.71 2.78
CA TRP A 147 7.82 8.20 3.07
C TRP A 147 7.74 7.04 4.05
N GLY A 148 8.27 5.87 3.68
CA GLY A 148 8.12 4.65 4.46
C GLY A 148 9.15 3.60 4.10
N VAL A 149 8.95 2.39 4.61
CA VAL A 149 9.67 1.22 4.13
C VAL A 149 9.01 0.74 2.82
N PRO A 150 9.74 0.12 1.88
CA PRO A 150 9.20 -0.16 0.55
C PRO A 150 8.16 -1.30 0.52
N SER A 151 7.83 -1.88 1.67
CA SER A 151 6.94 -3.03 1.84
C SER A 151 5.63 -2.91 1.07
N THR A 152 4.90 -1.80 1.24
CA THR A 152 3.53 -1.66 0.69
C THR A 152 3.48 -1.79 -0.83
N ASP A 153 4.47 -1.24 -1.54
CA ASP A 153 4.54 -1.31 -3.01
C ASP A 153 5.02 -2.68 -3.51
N LEU A 154 5.60 -3.50 -2.63
CA LEU A 154 6.05 -4.86 -2.94
C LEU A 154 4.97 -5.92 -2.67
N ALA A 155 3.80 -5.53 -2.19
CA ALA A 155 2.69 -6.45 -1.93
C ALA A 155 2.39 -7.34 -3.15
N GLN A 156 2.21 -8.64 -2.89
CA GLN A 156 1.99 -9.65 -3.92
C GLN A 156 0.57 -10.20 -3.83
N HIS A 157 -0.11 -10.37 -4.97
CA HIS A 157 -1.34 -11.15 -5.09
C HIS A 157 -2.44 -10.79 -4.05
N SER A 158 -2.53 -9.52 -3.64
CA SER A 158 -3.59 -9.02 -2.75
C SER A 158 -4.49 -8.07 -3.52
N GLY A 159 -5.72 -8.48 -3.81
CA GLY A 159 -6.67 -7.68 -4.59
C GLY A 159 -6.09 -7.25 -5.94
N TYR A 160 -5.93 -5.94 -6.11
CA TYR A 160 -5.44 -5.31 -7.34
C TYR A 160 -3.95 -4.95 -7.30
N THR A 161 -3.14 -5.48 -6.37
CA THR A 161 -1.70 -5.15 -6.29
C THR A 161 -0.94 -5.48 -7.57
N ALA A 162 0.00 -4.62 -7.96
CA ALA A 162 0.84 -4.82 -9.15
C ALA A 162 1.70 -6.09 -9.09
N SER A 163 1.99 -6.59 -7.89
CA SER A 163 2.76 -7.82 -7.65
C SER A 163 4.12 -7.80 -8.39
N PRO A 164 4.98 -6.80 -8.15
CA PRO A 164 6.27 -6.69 -8.85
C PRO A 164 7.13 -7.94 -8.66
N ASP A 165 7.96 -8.27 -9.64
CA ASP A 165 8.88 -9.40 -9.54
C ASP A 165 9.95 -9.14 -8.45
N LEU A 166 9.85 -9.85 -7.32
CA LEU A 166 10.74 -9.66 -6.18
C LEU A 166 12.20 -10.07 -6.46
N ALA A 167 12.43 -11.01 -7.38
CA ALA A 167 13.78 -11.42 -7.75
C ALA A 167 14.45 -10.31 -8.58
N VAL A 168 13.73 -9.74 -9.54
CA VAL A 168 14.20 -8.58 -10.32
C VAL A 168 14.44 -7.38 -9.42
N TYR A 169 13.50 -7.06 -8.52
CA TYR A 169 13.62 -5.95 -7.58
C TYR A 169 14.88 -6.06 -6.72
N ARG A 170 15.14 -7.26 -6.17
CA ARG A 170 16.34 -7.54 -5.37
C ARG A 170 17.62 -7.39 -6.16
N VAL A 171 17.67 -7.88 -7.39
CA VAL A 171 18.86 -7.76 -8.27
C VAL A 171 19.15 -6.29 -8.58
N CYS A 172 18.13 -5.49 -8.88
CA CYS A 172 18.29 -4.06 -9.14
C CYS A 172 18.79 -3.26 -7.92
N LEU A 173 18.63 -3.81 -6.71
CA LEU A 173 19.09 -3.22 -5.45
C LEU A 173 20.20 -4.06 -4.82
N ALA A 174 21.10 -4.65 -5.61
CA ALA A 174 22.19 -5.48 -5.09
C ALA A 174 23.07 -4.78 -4.04
N ASP A 175 23.16 -3.44 -4.09
CA ASP A 175 23.91 -2.62 -3.12
C ASP A 175 23.19 -2.44 -1.77
N TRP A 176 21.98 -3.00 -1.61
CA TRP A 176 21.21 -2.93 -0.37
C TRP A 176 21.50 -4.19 0.47
N PRO A 177 22.37 -4.11 1.49
CA PRO A 177 22.78 -5.30 2.26
C PRO A 177 21.62 -5.96 3.03
N MET A 178 20.57 -5.21 3.34
CA MET A 178 19.34 -5.71 3.97
C MET A 178 18.45 -6.54 3.04
N LEU A 179 18.69 -6.51 1.73
CA LEU A 179 18.02 -7.36 0.73
C LEU A 179 18.97 -8.44 0.19
N SER A 180 19.91 -8.90 1.01
CA SER A 180 20.95 -9.86 0.64
C SER A 180 20.41 -11.20 0.12
N ASN A 181 19.23 -11.62 0.60
CA ASN A 181 18.63 -12.89 0.20
C ASN A 181 17.15 -12.79 -0.20
N LYS A 182 16.67 -13.87 -0.81
CA LYS A 182 15.29 -13.99 -1.30
C LYS A 182 14.26 -13.90 -0.15
N ALA A 183 14.53 -14.54 0.98
CA ALA A 183 13.59 -14.58 2.10
C ALA A 183 13.33 -13.17 2.67
N GLN A 184 14.35 -12.30 2.72
CA GLN A 184 14.20 -10.93 3.22
C GLN A 184 13.22 -10.11 2.37
N VAL A 185 13.36 -10.13 1.04
CA VAL A 185 12.44 -9.40 0.16
C VAL A 185 11.03 -10.00 0.18
N GLU A 186 10.90 -11.32 0.35
CA GLU A 186 9.60 -12.00 0.49
C GLU A 186 8.90 -11.65 1.80
N SER A 187 9.63 -11.58 2.93
CA SER A 187 9.12 -11.10 4.21
C SER A 187 8.65 -9.65 4.13
N LEU A 188 9.44 -8.80 3.45
CA LEU A 188 9.06 -7.40 3.26
C LEU A 188 7.79 -7.25 2.41
N ALA A 189 7.68 -8.02 1.34
CA ALA A 189 6.47 -8.09 0.52
C ALA A 189 5.27 -8.65 1.32
N ALA A 190 5.50 -9.55 2.28
CA ALA A 190 4.46 -10.06 3.18
C ALA A 190 3.95 -8.97 4.13
N CYS A 191 4.84 -8.19 4.74
CA CYS A 191 4.44 -6.98 5.49
C CYS A 191 3.65 -6.02 4.59
N GLY A 192 4.07 -5.87 3.34
CA GLY A 192 3.37 -5.09 2.32
C GLY A 192 1.92 -5.52 2.08
N ARG A 193 1.71 -6.83 1.86
CA ARG A 193 0.35 -7.39 1.71
C ARG A 193 -0.52 -7.05 2.92
N PHE A 194 0.05 -7.17 4.11
CA PHE A 194 -0.67 -6.87 5.33
C PHE A 194 -1.03 -5.38 5.46
N PHE A 195 -0.10 -4.47 5.17
CA PHE A 195 -0.35 -3.03 5.13
C PHE A 195 -1.46 -2.67 4.13
N ARG A 196 -1.43 -3.28 2.94
CA ARG A 196 -2.46 -3.10 1.91
C ARG A 196 -3.83 -3.59 2.35
N LEU A 197 -3.90 -4.73 3.05
CA LEU A 197 -5.15 -5.23 3.62
C LEU A 197 -5.73 -4.25 4.66
N LEU A 198 -4.89 -3.63 5.50
CA LEU A 198 -5.33 -2.62 6.46
C LEU A 198 -5.88 -1.37 5.76
N ASP A 199 -5.21 -0.91 4.70
CA ASP A 199 -5.71 0.21 3.88
C ASP A 199 -7.08 -0.12 3.25
N GLU A 200 -7.24 -1.33 2.71
CA GLU A 200 -8.51 -1.81 2.13
C GLU A 200 -9.63 -1.89 3.18
N LEU A 201 -9.35 -2.46 4.36
CA LEU A 201 -10.32 -2.54 5.46
C LEU A 201 -10.69 -1.16 5.99
N ALA A 202 -9.72 -0.25 6.10
CA ALA A 202 -9.97 1.12 6.52
C ALA A 202 -10.89 1.85 5.53
N GLY A 203 -10.63 1.71 4.22
CA GLY A 203 -11.51 2.24 3.17
C GLY A 203 -12.91 1.65 3.24
N ALA A 204 -13.03 0.34 3.36
CA ALA A 204 -14.32 -0.35 3.50
C ALA A 204 -15.08 0.09 4.77
N SER A 205 -14.37 0.42 5.86
CA SER A 205 -15.01 0.85 7.10
C SER A 205 -15.77 2.18 6.98
N ILE A 206 -15.48 3.02 5.97
CA ILE A 206 -16.12 4.33 5.79
C ILE A 206 -17.63 4.16 5.59
N SER A 207 -18.06 3.09 4.91
CA SER A 207 -19.48 2.80 4.68
C SER A 207 -20.24 2.29 5.90
N LEU A 208 -19.56 1.99 7.03
CA LEU A 208 -20.20 1.56 8.27
C LEU A 208 -20.88 2.72 9.03
N THR A 209 -20.63 3.96 8.62
CA THR A 209 -21.16 5.16 9.28
C THR A 209 -22.69 5.16 9.24
N TYR A 210 -23.32 5.17 10.42
CA TYR A 210 -24.77 5.29 10.59
C TYR A 210 -25.09 6.39 11.62
N ALA A 211 -26.26 7.01 11.51
CA ALA A 211 -26.72 7.96 12.51
C ALA A 211 -27.09 7.18 13.80
N ARG A 212 -26.39 7.43 14.91
CA ARG A 212 -26.86 6.95 16.21
C ARG A 212 -28.24 7.58 16.47
N PRO A 213 -29.28 6.81 16.82
CA PRO A 213 -30.50 7.42 17.34
C PRO A 213 -30.17 8.10 18.67
N ASP A 214 -30.57 9.36 18.79
CA ASP A 214 -30.49 10.18 20.00
C ASP A 214 -31.21 9.54 21.20
#